data_AF-A0A0J9D3V7-F1
#
_entry.id   AF-A0A0J9D3V7-F1
#
_cell.length_a   1.000
_cell.length_b   1.000
_cell.length_c   1.000
_cell.angle_alpha   90.00
_cell.angle_beta   90.00
_cell.angle_gamma   90.00
#
_symmetry.space_group_name_H-M   'P 1'
#
loop_
_entity.id
_entity.type
_entity.pdbx_description
1 polymer ?
#
loop_
_entity_poly.entity_id
_entity_poly.type
_entity_poly.pdbx_seq_one_letter_code
_entity_poly.pdbx_strand_id
1 'polypeptide(L)' 'MTKPGGRKIMLFVVLSIAYWAIASIMIAMAAIRVCGITPDAAEACDTTSIAIVMAIAFALFAGLSMLFFKARLSGVDE' A
#
# COMPACT_ATOMS: atom_id res chain seq x y z
N MET A 1 32.73 -0.98 2.75
CA MET A 1 31.32 -0.71 3.15
C MET A 1 30.97 0.70 2.72
N THR A 2 30.51 0.83 1.47
CA THR A 2 30.06 2.09 0.87
C THR A 2 28.82 2.56 1.61
N LYS A 3 28.86 3.82 2.07
CA LYS A 3 27.79 4.44 2.85
C LYS A 3 26.51 4.41 2.00
N PRO A 4 25.40 3.85 2.52
CA PRO A 4 24.19 3.68 1.73
C PRO A 4 23.69 5.03 1.21
N GLY A 5 23.58 5.20 -0.12
CA GLY A 5 23.12 6.44 -0.74
C GLY A 5 21.70 6.80 -0.27
N GLY A 6 21.55 7.84 0.55
CA GLY A 6 20.27 8.30 1.09
C GLY A 6 19.19 8.59 0.04
N ARG A 7 19.62 8.83 -1.21
CA ARG A 7 18.75 9.03 -2.38
C ARG A 7 17.84 7.83 -2.68
N LYS A 8 18.30 6.58 -2.55
CA LYS A 8 17.46 5.39 -2.79
C LYS A 8 16.40 5.20 -1.69
N ILE A 9 16.74 5.50 -0.44
CA ILE A 9 15.79 5.50 0.69
C ILE A 9 14.74 6.59 0.48
N MET A 10 15.17 7.80 0.14
CA MET A 10 14.27 8.91 -0.11
C MET A 10 13.30 8.60 -1.26
N LEU A 11 13.78 7.98 -2.35
CA LEU A 11 12.93 7.52 -3.45
C LEU A 11 11.91 6.47 -2.98
N PHE A 12 12.32 5.48 -2.18
CA PHE A 12 11.42 4.47 -1.63
C PHE A 12 10.34 5.08 -0.73
N VAL A 13 10.69 6.07 0.10
CA VAL A 13 9.72 6.80 0.94
C VAL A 13 8.71 7.54 0.07
N VAL A 14 9.15 8.27 -0.96
CA VAL A 14 8.24 8.99 -1.87
C VAL A 14 7.31 8.01 -2.60
N LEU A 15 7.84 6.90 -3.12
CA LEU A 15 7.05 5.85 -3.77
C LEU A 15 6.05 5.20 -2.82
N SER A 16 6.44 4.99 -1.56
CA SER A 16 5.56 4.44 -0.53
C SER A 16 4.39 5.38 -0.22
N ILE A 17 4.66 6.68 -0.10
CA ILE A 17 3.61 7.69 0.10
C ILE A 17 2.67 7.72 -1.09
N ALA A 18 3.20 7.74 -2.32
CA ALA A 18 2.39 7.72 -3.53
C ALA A 18 1.53 6.45 -3.63
N TYR A 19 2.10 5.28 -3.28
CA TYR A 19 1.38 4.02 -3.24
C TYR A 19 0.18 4.08 -2.28
N TRP A 20 0.40 4.52 -1.04
CA TRP A 20 -0.67 4.62 -0.04
C TRP A 20 -1.72 5.67 -0.39
N ALA A 21 -1.35 6.77 -1.04
CA ALA A 21 -2.30 7.76 -1.56
C ALA A 21 -3.22 7.17 -2.64
N ILE A 22 -2.67 6.38 -3.57
CA ILE A 22 -3.48 5.71 -4.60
C ILE A 22 -4.33 4.60 -3.97
N ALA A 23 -3.76 3.83 -3.05
CA ALA A 23 -4.47 2.75 -2.37
C ALA A 23 -5.67 3.29 -1.56
N SER A 24 -5.52 4.40 -0.84
CA SER A 24 -6.62 4.99 -0.08
C SER A 24 -7.76 5.50 -0.97
N ILE A 25 -7.45 6.08 -2.13
CA ILE A 25 -8.46 6.47 -3.13
C ILE A 25 -9.20 5.22 -3.65
N MET A 26 -8.47 4.16 -4.00
CA MET A 26 -9.08 2.92 -4.49
C MET A 26 -9.97 2.25 -3.44
N ILE A 27 -9.54 2.24 -2.17
CA ILE A 27 -10.32 1.71 -1.06
C ILE A 27 -11.59 2.56 -0.84
N ALA A 28 -11.47 3.88 -0.88
CA ALA A 28 -12.62 4.78 -0.75
C ALA A 28 -13.63 4.58 -1.91
N MET A 29 -13.14 4.45 -3.14
CA MET A 29 -13.99 4.16 -4.30
C MET A 29 -14.66 2.79 -4.19
N ALA A 30 -13.94 1.77 -3.73
CA ALA A 30 -14.49 0.45 -3.48
C ALA A 30 -15.57 0.49 -2.37
N ALA A 31 -15.30 1.22 -1.28
CA ALA A 31 -16.26 1.42 -0.20
C ALA A 31 -17.53 2.13 -0.69
N ILE A 32 -17.41 3.19 -1.50
CA ILE A 32 -18.55 3.89 -2.10
C ILE A 32 -19.35 2.98 -3.04
N ARG A 33 -18.67 2.11 -3.79
CA ARG A 33 -19.32 1.14 -4.70
C ARG A 33 -20.08 0.04 -3.95
N VAL A 34 -19.53 -0.44 -2.84
CA VAL A 34 -20.10 -1.56 -2.08
C VAL A 34 -21.15 -1.09 -1.07
N CYS A 35 -20.86 -0.03 -0.32
CA CYS A 35 -21.73 0.48 0.75
C CYS A 35 -22.59 1.67 0.33
N GLY A 36 -22.40 2.26 -0.86
CA GLY A 36 -23.06 3.54 -1.20
C GLY A 36 -22.61 4.71 -0.31
N ILE A 37 -23.24 5.88 -0.49
CA ILE A 37 -23.01 7.09 0.34
C ILE A 37 -24.19 7.32 1.30
N THR A 38 -25.25 6.52 1.20
CA THR A 38 -26.49 6.70 1.96
C THR A 38 -26.39 6.08 3.36
N PRO A 39 -26.91 6.76 4.40
CA PRO A 39 -26.78 6.32 5.80
C PRO A 39 -27.42 4.94 6.06
N ASP A 40 -28.49 4.62 5.34
CA ASP A 40 -29.23 3.36 5.48
C ASP A 40 -28.46 2.14 4.91
N ALA A 41 -27.43 2.38 4.11
CA ALA A 41 -26.63 1.33 3.49
C ALA A 41 -25.48 0.85 4.38
N ALA A 42 -25.16 1.56 5.47
CA ALA A 42 -24.12 1.16 6.42
C ALA A 42 -24.49 -0.12 7.20
N GLU A 43 -25.77 -0.33 7.52
CA GLU A 43 -26.21 -1.50 8.30
C GLU A 43 -26.34 -2.78 7.45
N ALA A 44 -26.42 -2.65 6.13
CA ALA A 44 -26.46 -3.78 5.19
C ALA A 44 -25.12 -4.00 4.46
N CYS A 45 -24.09 -3.17 4.74
CA CYS A 45 -22.85 -3.26 3.99
C CYS A 45 -21.95 -4.39 4.49
N ASP A 46 -21.64 -5.33 3.59
CA ASP A 46 -20.62 -6.34 3.83
C ASP A 46 -19.21 -5.76 3.59
N THR A 47 -18.56 -5.37 4.69
CA THR A 47 -17.19 -4.84 4.69
C THR A 47 -16.12 -5.89 4.36
N THR A 48 -16.47 -7.16 4.24
CA THR A 48 -15.52 -8.25 3.95
C THR A 48 -14.74 -8.00 2.66
N SER A 49 -15.43 -7.51 1.62
CA SER A 49 -14.82 -7.16 0.34
C SER A 49 -13.78 -6.04 0.47
N ILE A 50 -14.06 -5.00 1.26
CA ILE A 50 -13.15 -3.89 1.55
C ILE A 50 -11.94 -4.39 2.35
N ALA A 51 -12.16 -5.25 3.34
CA ALA A 51 -11.11 -5.85 4.15
C ALA A 51 -10.15 -6.70 3.30
N ILE A 52 -10.68 -7.47 2.34
CA ILE A 52 -9.87 -8.26 1.39
C ILE A 52 -8.99 -7.33 0.54
N VAL A 53 -9.55 -6.24 0.00
CA VAL A 53 -8.79 -5.26 -0.80
C VAL A 53 -7.67 -4.62 0.03
N MET A 54 -7.95 -4.23 1.28
CA MET A 54 -6.91 -3.73 2.19
C MET A 54 -5.82 -4.77 2.45
N ALA A 55 -6.20 -6.02 2.71
CA ALA A 55 -5.25 -7.11 2.99
C ALA A 55 -4.31 -7.36 1.79
N ILE A 56 -4.85 -7.35 0.57
CA ILE A 56 -4.06 -7.50 -0.66
C ILE A 56 -3.10 -6.31 -0.84
N ALA A 57 -3.58 -5.07 -0.65
CA ALA A 57 -2.74 -3.89 -0.74
C ALA A 57 -1.58 -3.93 0.27
N PHE A 58 -1.87 -4.32 1.52
CA PHE A 58 -0.84 -4.50 2.55
C PHE A 58 0.17 -5.59 2.17
N ALA A 59 -0.29 -6.75 1.68
CA ALA A 59 0.59 -7.84 1.30
C ALA A 59 1.52 -7.47 0.15
N LEU A 60 1.01 -6.76 -0.87
CA LEU A 60 1.81 -6.23 -1.98
C LEU A 60 2.86 -5.24 -1.49
N PHE A 61 2.47 -4.30 -0.62
CA PHE A 61 3.40 -3.33 -0.04
C PHE A 61 4.48 -4.00 0.82
N ALA A 62 4.12 -4.98 1.64
CA ALA A 62 5.05 -5.74 2.46
C ALA A 62 6.04 -6.54 1.60
N GLY A 63 5.56 -7.18 0.52
CA GLY A 63 6.40 -7.90 -0.43
C GLY A 63 7.40 -6.99 -1.15
N LEU A 64 6.93 -5.84 -1.66
CA LEU A 64 7.78 -4.83 -2.29
C LEU A 64 8.83 -4.28 -1.33
N SER A 65 8.42 -4.02 -0.08
CA SER A 65 9.33 -3.56 0.98
C SER A 65 10.40 -4.60 1.28
N MET A 66 10.03 -5.87 1.45
CA MET A 66 10.98 -6.96 1.67
C MET A 66 11.96 -7.10 0.50
N LEU A 67 11.51 -7.02 -0.75
CA LEU A 67 12.38 -7.08 -1.92
C LEU A 67 13.37 -5.92 -1.94
N PHE A 68 12.91 -4.69 -1.65
CA PHE A 68 13.76 -3.51 -1.59
C PHE A 68 14.84 -3.63 -0.50
N PHE A 69 14.46 -4.04 0.72
CA PHE A 69 15.41 -4.24 1.81
C PHE A 69 16.35 -5.43 1.56
N LYS A 70 15.88 -6.50 0.92
CA LYS A 70 16.70 -7.66 0.56
C LYS A 70 17.73 -7.32 -0.52
N ALA A 71 17.33 -6.59 -1.57
CA ALA A 71 18.24 -6.10 -2.61
C ALA A 71 19.34 -5.20 -2.00
N ARG A 72 18.96 -4.36 -1.03
CA ARG A 72 19.87 -3.53 -0.23
C ARG A 72 20.86 -4.33 0.60
N LEU A 73 20.41 -5.35 1.31
CA LEU A 73 21.27 -6.21 2.15
C LEU A 73 22.22 -7.08 1.31
N SER A 74 21.80 -7.47 0.11
CA SER A 74 22.58 -8.32 -0.79
C SER A 74 23.70 -7.57 -1.55
N GLY A 75 23.88 -6.27 -1.34
CA GLY A 75 24.92 -5.48 -2.01
C GLY A 75 24.71 -5.26 -3.52
N VAL A 76 23.60 -5.73 -4.09
CA VAL A 76 23.25 -5.54 -5.51
C VAL A 76 23.03 -4.05 -5.85
N ASP A 77 22.87 -3.22 -4.82
CA ASP A 77 22.68 -1.77 -4.89
C ASP A 77 23.99 -0.96 -4.67
N GLU A 78 25.17 -1.55 -4.88
CA GLU A 78 26.44 -0.82 -5.02
C GLU A 78 26.44 0.14 -6.22
#